data_AF-A0AAT9L0M7-F1
#
_entry.id   AF-A0AAT9L0M7-F1
#
_cell.length_a   1.000
_cell.length_b   1.000
_cell.length_c   1.000
_cell.angle_alpha   90.00
_cell.angle_beta   90.00
_cell.angle_gamma   90.00
#
_symmetry.space_group_name_H-M   'P 1'
#
loop_
_entity.id
_entity.type
_entity.pdbx_description
1 polymer ?
#
loop_
_entity_poly.entity_id
_entity_poly.type
_entity_poly.pdbx_seq_one_letter_code
_entity_poly.pdbx_strand_id
1 'polypeptide(L)' 'MDAPGGRCWLLTSVRALDAMGFYRRLGWTQATHPACEDTGIAVFLGPRHPGRTAVALPL' A
#
# COMPACT_ATOMS: atom_id res chain seq x y z
N MET A 1 9.87 10.82 10.05
CA MET A 1 8.87 10.80 11.13
C MET A 1 7.62 10.18 10.54
N ASP A 2 7.29 8.95 10.91
CA ASP A 2 6.09 8.27 10.43
C ASP A 2 4.83 8.92 11.05
N ALA A 3 3.71 8.84 10.33
CA ALA A 3 2.42 9.30 10.80
C ALA A 3 2.07 8.73 12.18
N PRO A 4 1.39 9.50 13.05
CA PRO A 4 1.03 9.08 14.39
C PRO A 4 0.22 7.76 14.38
N GLY A 5 0.73 6.77 15.13
CA GLY A 5 0.17 5.42 15.19
C GLY A 5 0.60 4.47 14.07
N GLY A 6 1.67 4.78 13.32
CA GLY A 6 2.20 3.91 12.26
C GLY A 6 1.31 3.85 11.01
N ARG A 7 0.26 4.68 10.95
CA ARG A 7 -0.74 4.73 9.88
C ARG A 7 -0.26 5.53 8.67
N CYS A 8 0.93 5.21 8.17
CA CYS A 8 1.41 5.76 6.91
C CYS A 8 0.79 5.01 5.73
N TRP A 9 0.28 5.74 4.75
CA TRP A 9 -0.18 5.21 3.48
C TRP A 9 0.21 6.18 2.34
N LEU A 10 0.32 5.65 1.13
CA LEU A 10 0.55 6.44 -0.09
C LEU A 10 -0.33 5.92 -1.22
N LEU A 11 -0.59 6.80 -2.20
CA LEU A 11 -1.26 6.47 -3.44
C LEU A 11 -0.26 6.61 -4.59
N THR A 12 -0.26 5.65 -5.50
CA THR A 12 0.52 5.72 -6.75
C THR A 12 -0.28 5.10 -7.89
N SER A 13 0.06 5.42 -9.14
CA SER A 13 -0.60 4.76 -10.27
C SER A 13 -0.13 3.32 -10.41
N VAL A 14 -1.05 2.41 -10.76
CA VAL A 14 -0.70 1.02 -11.13
C VAL A 14 0.25 0.94 -12.33
N ARG A 15 0.36 2.02 -13.12
CA ARG A 15 1.29 2.12 -14.25
C ARG A 15 2.71 2.51 -13.83
N ALA A 16 2.91 3.03 -12.62
CA ALA A 16 4.21 3.44 -12.10
C ALA A 16 4.99 2.24 -11.54
N LEU A 17 5.33 1.29 -12.41
CA LEU A 17 5.96 0.01 -12.04
C LEU A 17 7.24 0.19 -11.19
N ASP A 18 8.09 1.17 -11.54
CA ASP A 18 9.31 1.48 -10.78
C ASP A 18 9.04 1.94 -9.36
N ALA A 19 8.05 2.82 -9.18
CA ALA A 19 7.64 3.31 -7.87
C ALA A 19 7.08 2.17 -7.01
N MET A 20 6.24 1.31 -7.61
CA MET A 20 5.71 0.14 -6.92
C MET A 20 6.81 -0.85 -6.50
N GLY A 21 7.78 -1.12 -7.37
CA GLY A 21 8.94 -1.95 -7.05
C GLY A 21 9.79 -1.36 -5.93
N PHE A 22 9.99 -0.04 -5.95
CA PHE A 22 10.70 0.68 -4.90
C PHE A 22 10.01 0.55 -3.53
N TYR A 23 8.70 0.80 -3.45
CA TYR A 23 7.97 0.72 -2.18
C TYR A 23 7.89 -0.72 -1.63
N ARG A 24 7.73 -1.72 -2.50
CA ARG A 24 7.77 -3.13 -2.10
C ARG A 24 9.11 -3.50 -1.46
N ARG A 25 10.24 -3.03 -2.01
CA ARG A 25 11.58 -3.25 -1.42
C ARG A 25 11.76 -2.55 -0.07
N LEU A 26 11.10 -1.42 0.13
CA LEU A 26 11.05 -0.72 1.43
C LEU A 26 10.10 -1.37 2.45
N GLY A 27 9.53 -2.53 2.15
CA GLY A 27 8.63 -3.26 3.05
C GLY A 27 7.21 -2.72 3.08
N TRP A 28 6.83 -1.86 2.14
CA TRP A 28 5.44 -1.43 1.99
C TRP A 28 4.62 -2.54 1.34
N THR A 29 3.36 -2.64 1.76
CA THR A 29 2.43 -3.67 1.26
C THR A 29 1.31 -2.97 0.51
N GLN A 30 1.05 -3.40 -0.73
CA GLN A 30 -0.10 -2.91 -1.49
C GLN A 30 -1.39 -3.40 -0.81
N ALA A 31 -2.31 -2.49 -0.52
CA ALA A 31 -3.63 -2.85 -0.03
C ALA A 31 -4.37 -3.63 -1.12
N THR A 32 -4.84 -4.83 -0.78
CA THR A 32 -5.62 -5.71 -1.65
C THR A 32 -7.09 -5.33 -1.68
N HIS A 33 -7.54 -4.44 -0.78
CA HIS A 33 -8.84 -3.83 -0.91
C HIS A 33 -8.78 -2.77 -2.01
N PRO A 34 -9.54 -2.94 -3.10
CA PRO A 34 -9.44 -2.03 -4.22
C PRO A 34 -9.90 -0.65 -3.77
N ALA A 35 -9.00 0.33 -3.81
CA ALA A 35 -9.41 1.71 -3.89
C ALA A 35 -9.99 1.90 -5.29
N CYS A 36 -11.25 1.44 -5.46
CA CYS A 36 -12.00 1.46 -6.71
C CYS A 36 -11.22 0.82 -7.88
N GLU A 37 -11.52 -0.45 -8.21
CA GLU A 37 -10.83 -1.24 -9.25
C GLU A 37 -10.68 -0.53 -10.60
N ASP A 38 -11.48 0.50 -10.85
CA ASP A 38 -11.49 1.29 -12.08
C ASP A 38 -10.55 2.52 -12.10
N THR A 39 -9.99 2.95 -10.97
CA THR A 39 -9.23 4.22 -10.90
C THR A 39 -7.77 4.13 -11.36
N GLY A 40 -7.23 2.91 -11.51
CA GLY A 40 -5.82 2.73 -11.84
C GLY A 40 -4.86 3.23 -10.76
N ILE A 41 -5.32 3.28 -9.50
CA ILE A 41 -4.54 3.70 -8.34
C ILE A 41 -4.25 2.49 -7.44
N ALA A 42 -2.98 2.32 -7.09
CA ALA A 42 -2.52 1.41 -6.06
C ALA A 42 -2.32 2.16 -4.74
N VAL A 43 -2.86 1.61 -3.65
CA VAL A 43 -2.63 2.11 -2.30
C VAL A 43 -1.57 1.25 -1.64
N PHE A 44 -0.53 1.86 -1.06
CA PHE A 44 0.45 1.14 -0.25
C PHE A 44 0.36 1.54 1.21
N LEU A 45 0.40 0.54 2.08
CA LEU A 45 0.45 0.69 3.52
C LEU A 45 1.91 0.57 3.98
N GLY A 46 2.32 1.47 4.87
CA GLY A 46 3.65 1.47 5.45
C GLY A 46 3.92 0.20 6.29
N PRO A 47 5.19 -0.11 6.57
CA PRO A 47 5.60 -1.35 7.24
C PRO A 47 5.05 -1.50 8.66
N ARG A 48 4.75 -0.39 9.35
CA ARG A 48 4.16 -0.33 10.69
C ARG A 48 2.64 -0.10 10.68
N HIS A 49 2.00 -0.18 9.51
CA HIS A 49 0.57 0.07 9.39
C HIS A 49 -0.24 -1.07 10.01
N PRO A 50 -1.14 -0.81 10.98
CA PRO A 50 -1.90 -1.86 11.67
C PRO A 50 -2.80 -2.67 10.73
N GLY A 51 -3.32 -2.02 9.66
CA GLY A 51 -4.11 -2.68 8.61
C GLY A 51 -3.32 -3.57 7.65
N ARG A 52 -1.99 -3.66 7.75
CA ARG A 52 -1.16 -4.53 6.88
C ARG A 52 -1.54 -6.00 7.00
N THR A 53 -1.93 -6.47 8.18
CA THR A 53 -2.25 -7.89 8.40
C THR A 53 -3.63 -8.26 7.83
N ALA A 54 -4.57 -7.31 7.81
CA ALA A 54 -5.88 -7.49 7.17
C ALA A 54 -5.78 -7.65 5.65
N VAL A 55 -4.68 -7.18 5.03
CA VAL A 55 -4.39 -7.30 3.59
C VAL A 55 -3.95 -8.72 3.18
N ALA A 56 -3.46 -9.53 4.13
CA ALA A 56 -2.87 -10.84 3.84
C ALA A 56 -3.88 -11.99 3.76
N LEU A 57 -5.17 -11.74 4.00
CA LEU A 57 -6.23 -12.74 3.83
C LEU A 57 -6.78 -12.61 2.40
N PRO A 58 -6.47 -13.56 1.50
CA PRO A 58 -7.30 -13.73 0.31
C PRO A 58 -8.68 -14.19 0.81
N LEU A 59 -9.74 -13.54 0.32
CA LEU A 59 -11.09 -14.07 0.45
C LEU A 59 -11.32 -15.12 -0.63
#